data_AF-A0A930UMR2-F1
#
_entry.id   AF-A0A930UMR2-F1
#
_cell.length_a   1.000
_cell.length_b   1.000
_cell.length_c   1.000
_cell.angle_alpha   90.00
_cell.angle_beta   90.00
_cell.angle_gamma   90.00
#
_symmetry.space_group_name_H-M   'P 1'
#
loop_
_entity.id
_entity.type
_entity.pdbx_description
1 polymer ?
#
loop_
_entity_poly.entity_id
_entity_poly.type
_entity_poly.pdbx_seq_one_letter_code
_entity_poly.pdbx_strand_id
1 'polypeptide(L)'
;MLLLRLLRKGLLNPRRGDVAVFNNTSAEHPATYEFVRQLADECEGKHGVPFFWIEFRTYEGASQGLWRRYATFRLVNKELYDKNSNPDGYRRGGEVFEEMISFHNYLPSRQTRSCTKEMKILTTESFIAEWLARKQATARLGHNREKPQVSKKEVHWQYLSRNGEEGVDEYIKRKEPLLKASFVRPSQMFNDFSAVGTRPMEEAQIPLGHPEAIAQLKGDAAVDYVSVIGIRSDEPLRVARIKERGQAGVSAEAVYMPLADAGVDKQKVQKFWAKQDYNLLLPDGVNLSNCVYCFMKGANALAEISRQMQEIDHKLPKEL
;
A
#
# COMPACT_ATOMS: atom_id res chain seq x y z
N MET A 1 14.35 16.01 0.80
CA MET A 1 13.31 14.97 0.62
C MET A 1 12.23 15.48 -0.35
N LEU A 2 11.78 14.67 -1.33
CA LEU A 2 10.89 15.12 -2.43
C LEU A 2 9.56 15.70 -1.92
N LEU A 3 8.80 14.94 -1.13
CA LEU A 3 7.49 15.36 -0.62
C LEU A 3 7.57 16.71 0.13
N LEU A 4 8.49 16.86 1.08
CA LEU A 4 8.67 18.13 1.81
C LEU A 4 8.98 19.29 0.88
N ARG A 5 9.71 19.06 -0.23
CA ARG A 5 9.99 20.11 -1.21
C ARG A 5 8.74 20.49 -1.99
N LEU A 6 7.87 19.54 -2.33
CA LEU A 6 6.58 19.82 -2.97
C LEU A 6 5.67 20.63 -2.03
N LEU A 7 5.58 20.20 -0.76
CA LEU A 7 4.79 20.86 0.28
C LEU A 7 5.27 22.29 0.55
N ARG A 8 6.57 22.50 0.81
CA ARG A 8 7.14 23.84 1.10
C ARG A 8 7.06 24.80 -0.07
N LYS A 9 6.99 24.28 -1.30
CA LYS A 9 6.80 25.11 -2.50
C LYS A 9 5.32 25.33 -2.84
N GLY A 10 4.38 24.79 -2.06
CA GLY A 10 2.95 24.90 -2.34
C GLY A 10 2.52 24.22 -3.65
N LEU A 11 3.25 23.18 -4.08
CA LEU A 11 2.95 22.47 -5.33
C LEU A 11 1.83 21.44 -5.17
N LEU A 12 1.48 21.11 -3.93
CA LEU A 12 0.32 20.28 -3.60
C LEU A 12 -0.83 21.16 -3.12
N ASN A 13 -2.02 20.94 -3.67
CA ASN A 13 -3.24 21.67 -3.36
C ASN A 13 -4.34 20.68 -2.87
N PRO A 14 -4.65 20.66 -1.57
CA PRO A 14 -5.65 19.74 -1.03
C PRO A 14 -7.07 20.01 -1.54
N ARG A 15 -7.39 21.25 -1.95
CA ARG A 15 -8.70 21.59 -2.55
C ARG A 15 -8.87 20.98 -3.94
N ARG A 16 -7.77 20.65 -4.62
CA ARG A 16 -7.79 19.91 -5.90
C ARG A 16 -8.01 18.40 -5.68
N GLY A 17 -7.87 17.91 -4.45
CA GLY A 17 -7.82 16.49 -4.13
C GLY A 17 -6.40 15.92 -4.13
N ASP A 18 -5.36 16.75 -4.04
CA ASP A 18 -3.99 16.26 -3.91
C ASP A 18 -3.81 15.55 -2.57
N VAL A 19 -3.10 14.42 -2.59
CA VAL A 19 -3.00 13.52 -1.45
C VAL A 19 -1.65 12.82 -1.42
N ALA A 20 -1.11 12.61 -0.21
CA ALA A 20 0.03 11.75 0.01
C ALA A 20 -0.44 10.36 0.48
N VAL A 21 0.20 9.30 -0.02
CA VAL A 21 -0.19 7.92 0.29
C VAL A 21 1.04 7.12 0.68
N PHE A 22 0.94 6.39 1.78
CA PHE A 22 1.89 5.37 2.19
C PHE A 22 1.28 3.98 2.07
N ASN A 23 1.84 3.16 1.18
CA ASN A 23 1.47 1.75 1.05
C ASN A 23 2.22 0.90 2.08
N ASN A 24 1.56 0.62 3.21
CA ASN A 24 2.11 -0.27 4.21
C ASN A 24 2.05 -1.72 3.71
N THR A 25 3.22 -2.36 3.64
CA THR A 25 3.35 -3.78 3.29
C THR A 25 3.44 -4.69 4.51
N SER A 26 3.31 -4.14 5.73
CA SER A 26 3.59 -4.80 7.01
C SER A 26 4.99 -5.39 7.15
N ALA A 27 5.90 -5.02 6.25
CA ALA A 27 7.26 -5.54 6.21
C ALA A 27 8.27 -4.40 6.13
N GLU A 28 7.92 -3.21 6.60
CA GLU A 28 8.84 -2.08 6.64
C GLU A 28 9.59 -2.08 7.97
N HIS A 29 10.84 -1.59 7.97
CA HIS A 29 11.64 -1.45 9.16
C HIS A 29 10.92 -0.53 10.17
N PRO A 30 10.91 -0.82 11.48
CA PRO A 30 10.23 -0.02 12.51
C PRO A 30 10.49 1.48 12.44
N ALA A 31 11.74 1.89 12.21
CA ALA A 31 12.10 3.29 12.06
C ALA A 31 11.38 3.98 10.88
N THR A 32 11.00 3.23 9.84
CA THR A 32 10.22 3.73 8.71
C THR A 32 8.84 4.19 9.14
N TYR A 33 8.17 3.48 10.04
CA TYR A 33 6.84 3.86 10.52
C TYR A 33 6.88 5.19 11.27
N GLU A 34 7.85 5.34 12.17
CA GLU A 34 8.03 6.60 12.91
C GLU A 34 8.31 7.77 11.98
N PHE A 35 9.15 7.57 10.96
CA PHE A 35 9.44 8.58 9.96
C PHE A 35 8.21 8.95 9.12
N VAL A 36 7.47 7.97 8.62
CA VAL A 36 6.27 8.22 7.84
C VAL A 36 5.20 8.91 8.70
N ARG A 37 5.13 8.61 9.99
CA ARG A 37 4.23 9.28 10.95
C ARG A 37 4.58 10.76 11.07
N GLN A 38 5.85 11.09 11.28
CA GLN A 38 6.33 12.48 11.29
C GLN A 38 6.05 13.22 9.98
N LEU A 39 6.21 12.53 8.84
CA LEU A 39 5.86 13.10 7.53
C LEU A 39 4.37 13.37 7.36
N ALA A 40 3.53 12.45 7.83
CA ALA A 40 2.08 12.63 7.81
C ALA A 40 1.69 13.83 8.68
N ASP A 41 2.28 13.97 9.86
CA ASP A 41 2.00 15.08 10.77
C ASP A 41 2.46 16.43 10.18
N GLU A 42 3.62 16.49 9.50
CA GLU A 42 4.04 17.70 8.76
C GLU A 42 3.10 18.01 7.58
N CYS A 43 2.75 16.99 6.80
CA CYS A 43 1.87 17.11 5.63
C CYS A 43 0.48 17.64 6.00
N GLU A 44 -0.11 17.08 7.05
CA GLU A 44 -1.45 17.42 7.50
C GLU A 44 -1.45 18.71 8.33
N GLY A 45 -0.58 18.81 9.34
CA GLY A 45 -0.61 19.91 10.30
C GLY A 45 -0.08 21.23 9.75
N LYS A 46 1.00 21.20 8.95
CA LYS A 46 1.63 22.44 8.44
C LYS A 46 1.16 22.84 7.05
N HIS A 47 0.72 21.87 6.25
CA HIS A 47 0.41 22.10 4.84
C HIS A 47 -1.05 21.80 4.47
N GLY A 48 -1.84 21.22 5.39
CA GLY A 48 -3.24 20.90 5.14
C GLY A 48 -3.45 19.88 4.02
N VAL A 49 -2.42 19.09 3.68
CA VAL A 49 -2.50 18.05 2.64
C VAL A 49 -2.77 16.71 3.32
N PRO A 50 -3.85 15.99 2.95
CA PRO A 50 -4.18 14.71 3.56
C PRO A 50 -3.10 13.67 3.29
N PHE A 51 -2.81 12.85 4.30
CA PHE A 51 -1.82 11.78 4.21
C PHE A 51 -2.45 10.46 4.68
N PHE A 52 -2.68 9.53 3.76
CA PHE A 52 -3.29 8.23 4.08
C PHE A 52 -2.27 7.10 4.14
N TRP A 53 -2.49 6.20 5.10
CA TRP A 53 -1.83 4.90 5.13
C TRP A 53 -2.81 3.86 4.63
N ILE A 54 -2.36 3.04 3.69
CA ILE A 54 -3.18 1.98 3.09
C ILE A 54 -2.47 0.64 3.09
N GLU A 55 -3.25 -0.41 3.27
CA GLU A 55 -2.79 -1.79 3.19
C GLU A 55 -3.58 -2.58 2.17
N PHE A 56 -2.92 -3.54 1.53
CA PHE A 56 -3.62 -4.59 0.79
C PHE A 56 -4.55 -5.36 1.73
N ARG A 57 -5.76 -5.63 1.25
CA ARG A 57 -6.76 -6.46 1.90
C ARG A 57 -7.57 -7.18 0.84
N THR A 58 -8.18 -8.29 1.20
CA THR A 58 -9.15 -9.01 0.39
C THR A 58 -10.55 -8.95 0.98
N TYR A 59 -11.56 -9.21 0.16
CA TYR A 59 -12.95 -9.39 0.58
C TYR A 59 -13.60 -10.53 -0.22
N GLU A 60 -14.74 -11.03 0.24
CA GLU A 60 -15.49 -12.07 -0.47
C GLU A 60 -16.61 -11.49 -1.33
N GLY A 61 -16.67 -11.92 -2.58
CA GLY A 61 -17.76 -11.60 -3.50
C GLY A 61 -18.30 -12.86 -4.16
N ALA A 62 -19.58 -12.82 -4.55
CA ALA A 62 -20.18 -13.84 -5.38
C ALA A 62 -20.10 -13.41 -6.85
N SER A 63 -19.59 -14.28 -7.71
CA SER A 63 -19.60 -14.07 -9.16
C SER A 63 -19.94 -15.38 -9.85
N GLN A 64 -20.94 -15.33 -10.73
CA GLN A 64 -21.44 -16.51 -11.45
C GLN A 64 -21.79 -17.68 -10.52
N GLY A 65 -22.42 -17.37 -9.37
CA GLY A 65 -22.83 -18.37 -8.39
C GLY A 65 -21.71 -18.93 -7.49
N LEU A 66 -20.46 -18.51 -7.69
CA LEU A 66 -19.31 -18.96 -6.89
C LEU A 66 -18.79 -17.85 -5.98
N TRP A 67 -18.47 -18.20 -4.74
CA TRP A 67 -17.81 -17.30 -3.80
C TRP A 67 -16.31 -17.27 -4.03
N ARG A 68 -15.73 -16.07 -4.11
CA ARG A 68 -14.30 -15.85 -4.36
C ARG A 68 -13.76 -14.69 -3.53
N ARG A 69 -12.44 -14.68 -3.37
CA ARG A 69 -11.69 -13.54 -2.83
C ARG A 69 -11.38 -12.53 -3.93
N TYR A 70 -11.50 -11.25 -3.60
CA TYR A 70 -11.13 -10.12 -4.45
C TYR A 70 -10.17 -9.23 -3.69
N ALA A 71 -9.18 -8.69 -4.40
CA ALA A 71 -8.21 -7.75 -3.85
C ALA A 71 -8.78 -6.33 -3.78
N THR A 72 -8.39 -5.59 -2.74
CA THR A 72 -8.73 -4.19 -2.51
C THR A 72 -7.69 -3.57 -1.58
N PHE A 73 -8.00 -2.41 -1.00
CA PHE A 73 -7.24 -1.75 0.04
C PHE A 73 -8.08 -1.59 1.31
N ARG A 74 -7.43 -1.30 2.43
CA ARG A 74 -8.05 -0.69 3.61
C ARG A 74 -7.28 0.57 4.01
N LEU A 75 -7.96 1.52 4.63
CA LEU A 75 -7.29 2.60 5.37
C LEU A 75 -6.81 2.06 6.71
N VAL A 76 -5.68 2.57 7.20
CA VAL A 76 -5.16 2.29 8.55
C VAL A 76 -4.74 3.56 9.25
N ASN A 77 -4.94 3.63 10.56
CA ASN A 77 -4.46 4.75 11.35
C ASN A 77 -2.96 4.59 11.67
N LYS A 78 -2.37 5.63 12.28
CA LYS A 78 -0.93 5.74 12.53
C LYS A 78 -0.47 4.96 13.78
N GLU A 79 -1.37 4.20 14.41
CA GLU A 79 -1.11 3.40 15.61
C GLU A 79 -1.09 1.91 15.27
N LEU A 80 -0.42 1.10 16.10
CA LEU A 80 -0.28 -0.34 15.88
C LEU A 80 -1.65 -1.03 15.93
N TYR A 81 -1.82 -2.00 15.03
CA TYR A 81 -2.99 -2.88 15.02
C TYR A 81 -3.09 -3.67 16.32
N ASP A 82 -4.27 -3.62 16.93
CA ASP A 82 -4.70 -4.55 17.96
C ASP A 82 -6.10 -5.04 17.65
N LYS A 83 -6.36 -6.33 17.78
CA LYS A 83 -7.65 -6.91 17.38
C LYS A 83 -8.82 -6.36 18.19
N ASN A 84 -8.60 -6.00 19.45
CA ASN A 84 -9.68 -5.65 20.38
C ASN A 84 -9.81 -4.13 20.57
N SER A 85 -8.68 -3.43 20.66
CA SER A 85 -8.61 -2.00 20.99
C SER A 85 -8.35 -1.11 19.78
N ASN A 86 -7.67 -1.60 18.74
CA ASN A 86 -7.35 -0.81 17.54
C ASN A 86 -7.41 -1.64 16.23
N PRO A 87 -8.61 -2.10 15.81
CA PRO A 87 -8.77 -2.95 14.63
C PRO A 87 -8.39 -2.23 13.31
N ASP A 88 -8.34 -0.90 13.35
CA ASP A 88 -7.96 -0.04 12.22
C ASP A 88 -6.49 0.38 12.25
N GLY A 89 -5.70 -0.11 13.21
CA GLY A 89 -4.26 0.13 13.26
C GLY A 89 -3.48 -0.54 12.13
N TYR A 90 -2.25 -0.07 11.92
CA TYR A 90 -1.35 -0.62 10.91
C TYR A 90 -0.69 -1.92 11.38
N ARG A 91 -0.52 -2.85 10.44
CA ARG A 91 0.14 -4.16 10.64
C ARG A 91 1.64 -4.05 10.35
N ARG A 92 2.49 -4.84 11.01
CA ARG A 92 3.96 -4.73 10.86
C ARG A 92 4.76 -6.04 10.95
N GLY A 93 4.08 -7.19 11.02
CA GLY A 93 4.67 -8.52 11.16
C GLY A 93 4.59 -9.38 9.89
N GLY A 94 4.45 -8.77 8.71
CA GLY A 94 4.35 -9.47 7.43
C GLY A 94 2.95 -9.98 7.07
N GLU A 95 1.94 -9.66 7.86
CA GLU A 95 0.57 -10.16 7.70
C GLU A 95 -0.06 -9.76 6.35
N VAL A 96 0.26 -8.56 5.86
CA VAL A 96 -0.19 -8.08 4.54
C VAL A 96 0.50 -8.88 3.42
N PHE A 97 1.77 -9.24 3.60
CA PHE A 97 2.50 -10.11 2.68
C PHE A 97 1.91 -11.51 2.66
N GLU A 98 1.65 -12.09 3.83
CA GLU A 98 1.04 -13.42 3.96
C GLU A 98 -0.35 -13.46 3.29
N GLU A 99 -1.18 -12.44 3.51
CA GLU A 99 -2.49 -12.33 2.86
C GLU A 99 -2.35 -12.29 1.32
N MET A 100 -1.39 -11.53 0.79
CA MET A 100 -1.16 -11.40 -0.66
C MET A 100 -0.56 -12.67 -1.27
N ILE A 101 0.42 -13.30 -0.62
CA ILE A 101 1.03 -14.57 -1.04
C ILE A 101 -0.04 -15.65 -1.07
N SER A 102 -0.84 -15.72 -0.01
CA SER A 102 -1.94 -16.66 0.12
C SER A 102 -3.03 -16.42 -0.93
N PHE A 103 -3.34 -15.15 -1.26
CA PHE A 103 -4.24 -14.79 -2.36
C PHE A 103 -3.75 -15.33 -3.72
N HIS A 104 -2.49 -15.06 -4.06
CA HIS A 104 -1.90 -15.38 -5.36
C HIS A 104 -1.40 -16.82 -5.52
N ASN A 105 -1.11 -17.51 -4.42
CA ASN A 105 -0.50 -18.84 -4.38
C ASN A 105 0.93 -18.93 -4.95
N TYR A 106 1.70 -17.84 -4.90
CA TYR A 106 3.12 -17.86 -5.26
C TYR A 106 3.91 -16.78 -4.50
N LEU A 107 5.19 -17.06 -4.28
CA LEU A 107 6.10 -16.11 -3.65
C LEU A 107 6.50 -14.99 -4.62
N PRO A 108 6.68 -13.75 -4.14
CA PRO A 108 7.21 -12.67 -4.95
C PRO A 108 8.61 -12.98 -5.48
N SER A 109 8.87 -12.66 -6.74
CA SER A 109 10.17 -12.89 -7.39
C SER A 109 10.63 -11.69 -8.21
N ARG A 110 11.89 -11.70 -8.66
CA ARG A 110 12.46 -10.63 -9.49
C ARG A 110 11.71 -10.46 -10.82
N GLN A 111 11.14 -11.57 -11.30
CA GLN A 111 10.34 -11.64 -12.52
C GLN A 111 8.92 -11.15 -12.27
N THR A 112 8.19 -11.75 -11.31
CA THR A 112 6.76 -11.45 -11.09
C THR A 112 6.53 -10.09 -10.42
N ARG A 113 7.41 -9.71 -9.49
CA ARG A 113 7.32 -8.47 -8.68
C ARG A 113 5.93 -8.25 -8.08
N SER A 114 5.23 -9.33 -7.70
CA SER A 114 3.84 -9.28 -7.25
C SER A 114 3.64 -8.36 -6.05
N CYS A 115 4.58 -8.31 -5.09
CA CYS A 115 4.47 -7.39 -3.96
C CYS A 115 4.38 -5.91 -4.38
N THR A 116 5.08 -5.50 -5.44
CA THR A 116 5.01 -4.13 -5.96
C THR A 116 3.71 -3.90 -6.73
N LYS A 117 3.33 -4.86 -7.57
CA LYS A 117 2.10 -4.77 -8.36
C LYS A 117 0.87 -4.70 -7.47
N GLU A 118 0.72 -5.67 -6.57
CA GLU A 118 -0.51 -5.89 -5.80
C GLU A 118 -0.61 -4.90 -4.65
N MET A 119 0.42 -4.81 -3.80
CA MET A 119 0.34 -4.04 -2.54
C MET A 119 0.70 -2.55 -2.68
N LYS A 120 1.26 -2.14 -3.84
CA LYS A 120 1.62 -0.74 -4.10
C LYS A 120 0.86 -0.15 -5.27
N ILE A 121 0.90 -0.77 -6.45
CA ILE A 121 0.26 -0.19 -7.63
C ILE A 121 -1.26 -0.37 -7.58
N LEU A 122 -1.76 -1.61 -7.53
CA LEU A 122 -3.19 -1.90 -7.58
C LEU A 122 -3.94 -1.45 -6.31
N THR A 123 -3.32 -1.59 -5.13
CA THR A 123 -3.85 -1.02 -3.88
C THR A 123 -4.02 0.50 -4.00
N THR A 124 -3.04 1.22 -4.54
CA THR A 124 -3.13 2.67 -4.75
C THR A 124 -4.15 3.02 -5.84
N GLU A 125 -4.21 2.30 -6.95
CA GLU A 125 -5.24 2.50 -7.99
C GLU A 125 -6.66 2.36 -7.39
N SER A 126 -6.88 1.36 -6.55
CA SER A 126 -8.17 1.16 -5.87
C SER A 126 -8.50 2.33 -4.92
N PHE A 127 -7.50 2.81 -4.17
CA PHE A 127 -7.65 3.95 -3.27
C PHE A 127 -7.96 5.25 -4.03
N ILE A 128 -7.15 5.60 -5.04
CA ILE A 128 -7.31 6.86 -5.77
C ILE A 128 -8.61 6.88 -6.57
N ALA A 129 -9.10 5.74 -7.07
CA ALA A 129 -10.40 5.66 -7.74
C ALA A 129 -11.55 6.08 -6.81
N GLU A 130 -11.48 5.74 -5.53
CA GLU A 130 -12.48 6.15 -4.54
C GLU A 130 -12.26 7.59 -4.05
N TRP A 131 -11.00 8.00 -3.89
CA TRP A 131 -10.64 9.35 -3.48
C TRP A 131 -11.02 10.39 -4.53
N LEU A 132 -10.67 10.15 -5.80
CA LEU A 132 -10.98 11.05 -6.91
C LEU A 132 -12.47 11.03 -7.29
N ALA A 133 -13.22 10.02 -6.85
CA ALA A 133 -14.68 10.06 -6.86
C ALA A 133 -15.28 11.01 -5.81
N ARG A 134 -14.44 11.68 -5.00
CA ARG A 134 -14.82 12.70 -4.00
C ARG A 134 -15.80 12.17 -2.97
N LYS A 135 -15.58 10.95 -2.52
CA LYS A 135 -16.43 10.29 -1.53
C LYS A 135 -16.04 10.76 -0.13
N GLN A 136 -16.99 10.74 0.81
CA GLN A 136 -16.67 10.94 2.24
C GLN A 136 -16.04 9.70 2.89
N ALA A 137 -16.33 8.52 2.35
CA ALA A 137 -15.89 7.24 2.88
C ALA A 137 -15.58 6.24 1.76
N THR A 138 -14.80 5.23 2.09
CA THR A 138 -14.62 4.06 1.22
C THR A 138 -15.92 3.26 1.11
N ALA A 139 -16.15 2.59 -0.03
CA ALA A 139 -17.30 1.71 -0.20
C ALA A 139 -17.21 0.49 0.73
N ARG A 140 -18.33 0.08 1.29
CA ARG A 140 -18.43 -1.24 1.92
C ARG A 140 -18.36 -2.32 0.83
N LEU A 141 -17.39 -3.24 0.91
CA LEU A 141 -17.24 -4.36 -0.02
C LEU A 141 -17.43 -5.71 0.66
N GLY A 142 -17.98 -6.66 -0.09
CA GLY A 142 -18.27 -8.03 0.32
C GLY A 142 -19.70 -8.24 0.82
N HIS A 143 -20.02 -9.45 1.28
CA HIS A 143 -21.40 -9.80 1.66
C HIS A 143 -21.76 -9.43 3.11
N ASN A 144 -23.05 -9.43 3.43
CA ASN A 144 -23.60 -9.08 4.76
C ASN A 144 -23.83 -10.30 5.69
N ARG A 145 -23.23 -11.45 5.37
CA ARG A 145 -23.40 -12.69 6.14
C ARG A 145 -22.41 -12.72 7.31
N GLU A 146 -22.75 -13.44 8.37
CA GLU A 146 -21.92 -13.53 9.59
C GLU A 146 -20.63 -14.31 9.43
N LYS A 147 -20.57 -15.21 8.44
CA LYS A 147 -19.45 -16.14 8.23
C LYS A 147 -18.92 -16.06 6.80
N PRO A 148 -17.63 -16.35 6.57
CA PRO A 148 -17.07 -16.56 5.24
C PRO A 148 -17.90 -17.57 4.44
N GLN A 149 -18.07 -17.33 3.16
CA GLN A 149 -18.81 -18.16 2.21
C GLN A 149 -17.92 -18.92 1.24
N VAL A 150 -16.65 -18.50 1.08
CA VAL A 150 -15.69 -19.22 0.24
C VAL A 150 -15.50 -20.65 0.75
N SER A 151 -15.94 -21.63 -0.04
CA SER A 151 -15.83 -23.04 0.29
C SER A 151 -14.41 -23.55 0.06
N LYS A 152 -13.83 -24.19 1.08
CA LYS A 152 -12.53 -24.88 0.98
C LYS A 152 -12.53 -25.93 -0.15
N LYS A 153 -13.64 -26.67 -0.30
CA LYS A 153 -13.79 -27.68 -1.36
C LYS A 153 -13.82 -27.05 -2.75
N GLU A 154 -14.56 -25.95 -2.93
CA GLU A 154 -14.63 -25.27 -4.23
C GLU A 154 -13.30 -24.59 -4.60
N VAL A 155 -12.62 -24.00 -3.62
CA VAL A 155 -11.31 -23.39 -3.80
C VAL A 155 -10.26 -24.43 -4.22
N HIS A 156 -10.28 -25.61 -3.61
CA HIS A 156 -9.40 -26.71 -4.00
C HIS A 156 -9.78 -27.30 -5.35
N TRP A 157 -11.07 -27.50 -5.64
CA TRP A 157 -11.52 -27.94 -6.96
C TRP A 157 -11.09 -26.98 -8.08
N GLN A 158 -11.15 -25.66 -7.86
CA GLN A 158 -10.64 -24.66 -8.80
C GLN A 158 -9.11 -24.72 -8.98
N TYR A 159 -8.38 -25.16 -7.96
CA TYR A 159 -6.94 -25.38 -8.05
C TYR A 159 -6.63 -26.62 -8.88
N LEU A 160 -7.31 -27.74 -8.63
CA LEU A 160 -7.16 -28.96 -9.43
C LEU A 160 -7.53 -28.74 -10.90
N SER A 161 -8.60 -27.97 -11.18
CA SER A 161 -9.00 -27.65 -12.56
C SER A 161 -8.00 -26.77 -13.32
N ARG A 162 -7.01 -26.21 -12.62
CA ARG A 162 -5.88 -25.44 -13.19
C ARG A 162 -4.57 -26.21 -13.13
N ASN A 163 -4.64 -27.55 -13.21
CA ASN A 163 -3.50 -28.47 -13.15
C ASN A 163 -2.79 -28.48 -11.78
N GLY A 164 -3.52 -28.18 -10.70
CA GLY A 164 -3.04 -28.42 -9.34
C GLY A 164 -3.01 -29.91 -9.02
N GLU A 165 -1.97 -30.36 -8.31
CA GLU A 165 -1.76 -31.78 -8.00
C GLU A 165 -1.83 -32.07 -6.49
N GLU A 166 -1.76 -31.03 -5.66
CA GLU A 166 -1.72 -31.19 -4.21
C GLU A 166 -3.08 -31.58 -3.62
N GLY A 167 -3.03 -32.33 -2.51
CA GLY A 167 -4.22 -32.65 -1.72
C GLY A 167 -4.87 -31.43 -1.08
N VAL A 168 -6.15 -31.58 -0.70
CA VAL A 168 -6.97 -30.47 -0.16
C VAL A 168 -6.35 -29.85 1.09
N ASP A 169 -5.85 -30.66 2.03
CA ASP A 169 -5.37 -30.16 3.31
C ASP A 169 -4.11 -29.30 3.15
N GLU A 170 -3.16 -29.74 2.32
CA GLU A 170 -1.92 -28.99 2.06
C GLU A 170 -2.21 -27.68 1.30
N TYR A 171 -3.08 -27.72 0.30
CA TYR A 171 -3.47 -26.52 -0.42
C TYR A 171 -4.18 -25.52 0.50
N ILE A 172 -5.12 -25.98 1.32
CA ILE A 172 -5.87 -25.12 2.25
C ILE A 172 -4.97 -24.56 3.35
N LYS A 173 -3.95 -25.30 3.80
CA LYS A 173 -2.94 -24.79 4.74
C LYS A 173 -2.22 -23.56 4.20
N ARG A 174 -1.82 -23.56 2.92
CA ARG A 174 -1.23 -22.36 2.27
C ARG A 174 -2.23 -21.22 2.10
N LYS A 175 -3.52 -21.55 1.99
CA LYS A 175 -4.61 -20.58 1.94
C LYS A 175 -5.04 -20.05 3.31
N GLU A 176 -4.48 -20.57 4.41
CA GLU A 176 -4.94 -20.25 5.76
C GLU A 176 -4.86 -18.75 6.10
N PRO A 177 -3.77 -18.01 5.79
CA PRO A 177 -3.74 -16.56 6.03
C PRO A 177 -4.88 -15.82 5.31
N LEU A 178 -5.12 -16.15 4.04
CA LEU A 178 -6.22 -15.58 3.26
C LEU A 178 -7.59 -15.96 3.84
N LEU A 179 -7.79 -17.22 4.25
CA LEU A 179 -9.07 -17.68 4.79
C LEU A 179 -9.38 -17.11 6.18
N LYS A 180 -8.35 -16.74 6.96
CA LYS A 180 -8.49 -16.04 8.25
C LYS A 180 -8.65 -14.53 8.10
N ALA A 181 -8.20 -13.93 6.99
CA ALA A 181 -8.34 -12.51 6.73
C ALA A 181 -9.82 -12.09 6.67
N SER A 182 -10.11 -10.81 6.91
CA SER A 182 -11.48 -10.28 6.85
C SER A 182 -12.14 -10.59 5.50
N PHE A 183 -13.37 -11.08 5.50
CA PHE A 183 -14.15 -11.34 4.28
C PHE A 183 -15.02 -10.15 3.85
N VAL A 184 -14.99 -9.07 4.63
CA VAL A 184 -15.66 -7.80 4.35
C VAL A 184 -14.62 -6.68 4.42
N ARG A 185 -14.73 -5.71 3.52
CA ARG A 185 -14.12 -4.40 3.72
C ARG A 185 -15.21 -3.45 4.24
N PRO A 186 -15.19 -3.06 5.53
CA PRO A 186 -16.15 -2.08 6.03
C PRO A 186 -15.95 -0.73 5.33
N SER A 187 -17.00 0.09 5.33
CA SER A 187 -16.88 1.50 4.97
C SER A 187 -16.01 2.21 6.00
N GLN A 188 -15.05 3.01 5.55
CA GLN A 188 -14.13 3.78 6.40
C GLN A 188 -14.19 5.25 5.99
N MET A 189 -14.54 6.15 6.92
CA MET A 189 -14.58 7.59 6.63
C MET A 189 -13.17 8.11 6.45
N PHE A 190 -12.88 8.86 5.39
CA PHE A 190 -11.53 9.39 5.19
C PHE A 190 -11.06 10.28 6.35
N ASN A 191 -11.99 10.99 7.00
CA ASN A 191 -11.69 11.88 8.12
C ASN A 191 -11.26 11.13 9.40
N ASP A 192 -11.49 9.82 9.50
CA ASP A 192 -11.04 9.00 10.65
C ASP A 192 -9.57 8.58 10.50
N PHE A 193 -9.03 8.66 9.28
CA PHE A 193 -7.69 8.17 8.92
C PHE A 193 -6.72 9.28 8.49
N SER A 194 -7.20 10.53 8.48
CA SER A 194 -6.42 11.72 8.19
C SER A 194 -6.99 12.89 8.99
N ALA A 195 -6.12 13.65 9.67
CA ALA A 195 -6.55 14.82 10.45
C ALA A 195 -7.19 15.91 9.56
N VAL A 196 -6.84 15.90 8.26
CA VAL A 196 -7.37 16.78 7.22
C VAL A 196 -8.53 16.12 6.50
N GLY A 197 -8.33 14.88 6.03
CA GLY A 197 -9.30 14.11 5.27
C GLY A 197 -9.85 14.89 4.08
N THR A 198 -11.18 14.90 3.95
CA THR A 198 -11.92 15.55 2.86
C THR A 198 -12.25 17.03 3.11
N ARG A 199 -11.97 17.55 4.32
CA ARG A 199 -12.38 18.90 4.75
C ARG A 199 -11.99 20.00 3.76
N PRO A 200 -10.77 20.04 3.17
CA PRO A 200 -10.42 21.11 2.23
C PRO A 200 -11.29 21.12 0.97
N MET A 201 -11.78 19.97 0.51
CA MET A 201 -12.70 19.87 -0.62
C MET A 201 -14.11 20.33 -0.23
N GLU A 202 -14.56 19.94 0.96
CA GLU A 202 -15.86 20.34 1.53
C GLU A 202 -15.93 21.86 1.77
N GLU A 203 -14.90 22.45 2.37
CA GLU A 203 -14.77 23.89 2.60
C GLU A 203 -14.73 24.71 1.30
N ALA A 204 -14.17 24.12 0.23
CA ALA A 204 -14.18 24.70 -1.10
C ALA A 204 -15.54 24.57 -1.80
N GLN A 205 -16.57 24.05 -1.10
CA GLN A 205 -17.92 23.79 -1.63
C GLN A 205 -17.92 22.91 -2.88
N ILE A 206 -16.94 22.00 -2.98
CA ILE A 206 -16.85 21.04 -4.07
C ILE A 206 -17.87 19.92 -3.78
N PRO A 207 -18.80 19.63 -4.70
CA PRO A 207 -19.77 18.55 -4.48
C PRO A 207 -19.09 17.22 -4.26
N LEU A 208 -19.54 16.51 -3.23
CA LEU A 208 -19.12 15.14 -2.95
C LEU A 208 -19.78 14.19 -3.95
N GLY A 209 -19.06 13.14 -4.30
CA GLY A 209 -19.58 12.08 -5.15
C GLY A 209 -20.50 11.15 -4.38
N HIS A 210 -21.30 10.40 -5.15
CA HIS A 210 -22.18 9.36 -4.61
C HIS A 210 -21.35 8.29 -3.85
N PRO A 211 -21.85 7.68 -2.75
CA PRO A 211 -21.12 6.65 -2.01
C PRO A 211 -20.69 5.41 -2.82
N GLU A 212 -21.41 5.13 -3.91
CA GLU A 212 -21.11 4.04 -4.84
C GLU A 212 -20.27 4.49 -6.05
N ALA A 213 -19.99 5.79 -6.19
CA ALA A 213 -19.18 6.30 -7.27
C ALA A 213 -17.75 5.73 -7.20
N ILE A 214 -17.16 5.50 -8.37
CA ILE A 214 -15.77 5.11 -8.55
C ILE A 214 -15.25 5.92 -9.73
N ALA A 215 -14.17 6.66 -9.54
CA ALA A 215 -13.53 7.39 -10.62
C ALA A 215 -12.88 6.39 -11.57
N GLN A 216 -13.23 6.49 -12.85
CA GLN A 216 -12.57 5.72 -13.89
C GLN A 216 -11.14 6.25 -14.04
N LEU A 217 -10.14 5.38 -13.94
CA LEU A 217 -8.72 5.76 -14.09
C LEU A 217 -8.16 5.42 -15.47
N LYS A 218 -8.93 4.67 -16.26
CA LYS A 218 -8.52 4.12 -17.56
C LYS A 218 -9.63 4.21 -18.60
N GLY A 219 -9.27 4.46 -19.86
CA GLY A 219 -10.19 4.64 -21.00
C GLY A 219 -10.70 6.07 -21.18
N ASP A 220 -11.62 6.27 -22.13
CA ASP A 220 -11.99 7.61 -22.64
C ASP A 220 -12.67 8.52 -21.60
N ALA A 221 -13.33 7.95 -20.60
CA ALA A 221 -13.99 8.68 -19.51
C ALA A 221 -13.12 8.77 -18.24
N ALA A 222 -11.82 8.48 -18.35
CA ALA A 222 -10.92 8.50 -17.21
C ALA A 222 -10.70 9.92 -16.66
N VAL A 223 -10.56 10.00 -15.34
CA VAL A 223 -10.20 11.23 -14.64
C VAL A 223 -8.70 11.43 -14.74
N ASP A 224 -8.27 12.59 -15.26
CA ASP A 224 -6.86 12.97 -15.29
C ASP A 224 -6.30 13.18 -13.89
N TYR A 225 -5.15 12.59 -13.63
CA TYR A 225 -4.43 12.79 -12.37
C TYR A 225 -2.92 12.71 -12.56
N VAL A 226 -2.21 13.29 -11.60
CA VAL A 226 -0.75 13.35 -11.61
C VAL A 226 -0.18 12.47 -10.51
N SER A 227 0.72 11.56 -10.87
CA SER A 227 1.53 10.78 -9.94
C SER A 227 2.94 11.33 -9.87
N VAL A 228 3.38 11.73 -8.68
CA VAL A 228 4.75 12.20 -8.45
C VAL A 228 5.55 11.12 -7.70
N ILE A 229 6.51 10.51 -8.39
CA ILE A 229 7.23 9.32 -7.88
C ILE A 229 8.72 9.64 -7.69
N GLY A 230 9.23 9.38 -6.49
CA GLY A 230 10.64 9.57 -6.15
C GLY A 230 11.56 8.41 -6.58
N ILE A 231 11.67 8.15 -7.89
CA ILE A 231 12.64 7.16 -8.42
C ILE A 231 13.96 7.82 -8.78
N ARG A 232 15.09 7.17 -8.50
CA ARG A 232 16.43 7.72 -8.76
C ARG A 232 16.81 7.57 -10.24
N SER A 233 17.71 8.43 -10.71
CA SER A 233 18.19 8.42 -12.09
C SER A 233 19.03 7.18 -12.44
N ASP A 234 19.69 6.56 -11.45
CA ASP A 234 20.50 5.34 -11.60
C ASP A 234 19.64 4.05 -11.64
N GLU A 235 18.33 4.17 -11.86
CA GLU A 235 17.39 3.06 -12.01
C GLU A 235 16.69 3.07 -13.39
N PRO A 236 17.46 3.09 -14.51
CA PRO A 236 16.95 3.44 -15.84
C PRO A 236 15.82 2.51 -16.33
N LEU A 237 15.90 1.22 -16.06
CA LEU A 237 14.84 0.26 -16.42
C LEU A 237 13.53 0.51 -15.64
N ARG A 238 13.62 1.03 -14.41
CA ARG A 238 12.43 1.41 -13.63
C ARG A 238 11.85 2.72 -14.16
N VAL A 239 12.71 3.69 -14.47
CA VAL A 239 12.31 4.97 -15.09
C VAL A 239 11.58 4.72 -16.41
N ALA A 240 12.13 3.92 -17.32
CA ALA A 240 11.51 3.59 -18.61
C ALA A 240 10.14 2.92 -18.41
N ARG A 241 10.06 1.88 -17.57
CA ARG A 241 8.80 1.18 -17.28
C ARG A 241 7.72 2.08 -16.68
N ILE A 242 8.10 3.01 -15.82
CA ILE A 242 7.15 3.96 -15.21
C ILE A 242 6.68 4.98 -16.26
N LYS A 243 7.57 5.45 -17.17
CA LYS A 243 7.18 6.31 -18.29
C LYS A 243 6.21 5.60 -19.23
N GLU A 244 6.50 4.35 -19.58
CA GLU A 244 5.61 3.51 -20.41
C GLU A 244 4.22 3.36 -19.78
N ARG A 245 4.14 3.19 -18.45
CA ARG A 245 2.86 3.15 -17.72
C ARG A 245 2.03 4.43 -17.94
N GLY A 246 2.68 5.59 -17.95
CA GLY A 246 2.04 6.88 -18.21
C GLY A 246 1.86 7.21 -19.71
N GLN A 247 2.34 6.36 -20.63
CA GLN A 247 2.33 6.62 -22.07
C GLN A 247 1.48 5.63 -22.88
N ALA A 248 0.68 4.78 -22.24
CA ALA A 248 -0.35 4.03 -22.94
C ALA A 248 -1.64 4.85 -22.96
N GLY A 249 -2.23 5.08 -24.14
CA GLY A 249 -3.52 5.76 -24.37
C GLY A 249 -4.75 5.06 -23.77
N VAL A 250 -4.56 4.43 -22.61
CA VAL A 250 -5.52 3.72 -21.79
C VAL A 250 -5.53 4.30 -20.37
N SER A 251 -4.50 5.03 -19.91
CA SER A 251 -4.44 5.62 -18.56
C SER A 251 -4.40 7.14 -18.62
N ALA A 252 -5.23 7.80 -17.81
CA ALA A 252 -5.22 9.26 -17.63
C ALA A 252 -4.15 9.74 -16.61
N GLU A 253 -3.23 8.85 -16.23
CA GLU A 253 -2.14 9.13 -15.30
C GLU A 253 -0.96 9.84 -16.00
N ALA A 254 -0.72 11.10 -15.63
CA ALA A 254 0.53 11.77 -15.92
C ALA A 254 1.57 11.48 -14.82
N VAL A 255 2.68 10.83 -15.17
CA VAL A 255 3.72 10.47 -14.20
C VAL A 255 4.93 11.41 -14.25
N TYR A 256 5.26 12.00 -13.11
CA TYR A 256 6.45 12.82 -12.92
C TYR A 256 7.47 12.11 -12.02
N MET A 257 8.75 12.20 -12.37
CA MET A 257 9.83 11.55 -11.63
C MET A 257 10.96 12.53 -11.31
N PRO A 258 10.73 13.50 -10.40
CA PRO A 258 11.60 14.67 -10.27
C PRO A 258 13.04 14.35 -9.87
N LEU A 259 13.28 13.22 -9.19
CA LEU A 259 14.63 12.77 -8.84
C LEU A 259 15.37 12.25 -10.08
N ALA A 260 14.71 11.45 -10.92
CA ALA A 260 15.29 10.96 -12.16
C ALA A 260 15.55 12.12 -13.14
N ASP A 261 14.58 13.01 -13.30
CA ASP A 261 14.68 14.17 -14.20
C ASP A 261 15.79 15.14 -13.77
N ALA A 262 16.03 15.27 -12.45
CA ALA A 262 17.14 16.06 -11.90
C ALA A 262 18.49 15.30 -11.83
N GLY A 263 18.57 14.09 -12.40
CA GLY A 263 19.80 13.28 -12.37
C GLY A 263 20.26 12.92 -10.96
N VAL A 264 19.33 12.74 -10.02
CA VAL A 264 19.62 12.37 -8.62
C VAL A 264 19.80 10.86 -8.53
N ASP A 265 21.04 10.43 -8.30
CA ASP A 265 21.44 9.02 -8.13
C ASP A 265 21.53 8.60 -6.65
N LYS A 266 21.94 7.34 -6.41
CA LYS A 266 22.23 6.81 -5.09
C LYS A 266 23.16 7.70 -4.26
N GLN A 267 24.26 8.17 -4.84
CA GLN A 267 25.29 8.89 -4.10
C GLN A 267 24.77 10.24 -3.61
N LYS A 268 24.01 10.95 -4.45
CA LYS A 268 23.35 12.21 -4.07
C LYS A 268 22.32 11.99 -2.97
N VAL A 269 21.55 10.89 -3.03
CA VAL A 269 20.61 10.52 -1.96
C VAL A 269 21.35 10.24 -0.64
N GLN A 270 22.44 9.48 -0.67
CA GLN A 270 23.24 9.19 0.52
C GLN A 270 23.87 10.46 1.11
N LYS A 271 24.43 11.34 0.27
CA LYS A 271 24.97 12.65 0.71
C LYS A 271 23.92 13.55 1.34
N PHE A 272 22.67 13.48 0.87
CA PHE A 272 21.55 14.20 1.48
C PHE A 272 21.25 13.64 2.89
N TRP A 273 21.07 12.31 2.99
CA TRP A 273 20.74 11.65 4.26
C TRP A 273 21.84 11.72 5.31
N ALA A 274 23.12 11.68 4.91
CA ALA A 274 24.25 11.85 5.82
C ALA A 274 24.29 13.22 6.53
N LYS A 275 23.49 14.19 6.06
CA LYS A 275 23.35 15.53 6.68
C LYS A 275 22.07 15.69 7.49
N GLN A 276 21.24 14.65 7.58
CA GLN A 276 19.98 14.70 8.33
C GLN A 276 20.19 14.07 9.71
N ASP A 277 19.45 14.57 10.70
CA ASP A 277 19.48 14.00 12.06
C ASP A 277 18.71 12.67 12.16
N TYR A 278 18.00 12.29 11.09
CA TYR A 278 17.23 11.06 11.00
C TYR A 278 18.03 9.94 10.33
N ASN A 279 18.10 8.79 10.99
CA ASN A 279 18.71 7.56 10.48
C ASN A 279 17.71 6.39 10.65
N LEU A 280 17.53 5.58 9.60
CA LEU A 280 16.69 4.37 9.64
C LEU A 280 17.29 3.26 10.53
N LEU A 281 18.52 3.45 11.02
CA LEU A 281 19.27 2.52 11.86
C LEU A 281 19.41 1.13 11.21
N LEU A 282 19.48 1.09 9.88
CA LEU A 282 19.75 -0.15 9.16
C LEU A 282 21.21 -0.57 9.40
N PRO A 283 21.52 -1.87 9.49
CA PRO A 283 22.90 -2.35 9.64
C PRO A 283 23.86 -1.70 8.63
N ASP A 284 24.93 -1.10 9.13
CA ASP A 284 25.97 -0.51 8.29
C ASP A 284 26.62 -1.58 7.40
N GLY A 285 26.92 -1.22 6.15
CA GLY A 285 27.62 -2.10 5.20
C GLY A 285 26.73 -2.99 4.34
N VAL A 286 25.41 -3.05 4.59
CA VAL A 286 24.47 -3.79 3.73
C VAL A 286 23.38 -2.85 3.21
N ASN A 287 23.12 -2.86 1.90
CA ASN A 287 22.08 -2.04 1.28
C ASN A 287 20.69 -2.62 1.58
N LEU A 288 20.20 -2.41 2.80
CA LEU A 288 19.05 -3.14 3.34
C LEU A 288 17.71 -2.52 3.01
N SER A 289 17.63 -1.33 2.43
CA SER A 289 16.34 -0.70 2.08
C SER A 289 15.34 -0.71 3.26
N ASN A 290 14.09 -0.31 3.04
CA ASN A 290 13.12 -0.21 4.14
C ASN A 290 12.39 -1.53 4.37
N CYS A 291 12.21 -2.34 3.31
CA CYS A 291 11.43 -3.57 3.42
C CYS A 291 12.28 -4.74 3.97
N VAL A 292 11.94 -5.29 5.13
CA VAL A 292 12.71 -6.34 5.82
C VAL A 292 12.55 -7.74 5.21
N TYR A 293 11.48 -7.98 4.43
CA TYR A 293 11.23 -9.28 3.74
C TYR A 293 11.51 -9.25 2.23
N CYS A 294 12.28 -8.28 1.74
CA CYS A 294 12.50 -8.13 0.30
C CYS A 294 13.36 -9.28 -0.28
N PHE A 295 12.74 -10.15 -1.08
CA PHE A 295 13.39 -11.26 -1.81
C PHE A 295 14.50 -10.82 -2.80
N MET A 296 14.60 -9.53 -3.14
CA MET A 296 15.67 -9.04 -4.02
C MET A 296 17.03 -8.99 -3.32
N LYS A 297 17.03 -9.05 -1.98
CA LYS A 297 18.22 -9.09 -1.15
C LYS A 297 18.89 -10.46 -1.18
N GLY A 298 20.21 -10.47 -1.03
CA GLY A 298 20.96 -11.72 -0.86
C GLY A 298 20.70 -12.36 0.51
N ALA A 299 20.98 -13.65 0.63
CA ALA A 299 20.75 -14.42 1.85
C ALA A 299 21.43 -13.79 3.09
N ASN A 300 22.68 -13.35 2.97
CA ASN A 300 23.41 -12.72 4.08
C ASN A 300 22.71 -11.44 4.58
N ALA A 301 22.16 -10.65 3.66
CA ALA A 301 21.44 -9.43 3.99
C ALA A 301 20.13 -9.72 4.74
N LEU A 302 19.41 -10.77 4.33
CA LEU A 302 18.18 -11.21 5.00
C LEU A 302 18.48 -11.80 6.38
N ALA A 303 19.56 -12.57 6.52
CA ALA A 303 19.99 -13.12 7.81
C ALA A 303 20.33 -12.01 8.82
N GLU A 304 21.07 -10.98 8.38
CA GLU A 304 21.41 -9.85 9.25
C GLU A 304 20.18 -9.02 9.64
N ILE A 305 19.26 -8.76 8.69
CA ILE A 305 17.97 -8.14 9.02
C ILE A 305 17.23 -8.98 10.06
N SER A 306 17.13 -10.29 9.88
CA SER A 306 16.41 -11.16 10.79
C SER A 306 16.97 -11.10 12.20
N ARG A 307 18.30 -11.10 12.33
CA ARG A 307 18.99 -10.98 13.63
C ARG A 307 18.68 -9.65 14.31
N GLN A 308 18.77 -8.54 13.58
CA GLN A 308 18.47 -7.23 14.15
C GLN A 308 16.99 -7.00 14.42
N MET A 309 16.10 -7.59 13.62
CA MET A 309 14.67 -7.51 13.87
C MET A 309 14.27 -8.24 15.14
N GLN A 310 14.87 -9.39 15.41
CA GLN A 310 14.72 -10.03 16.72
C GLN A 310 15.17 -9.09 17.84
N GLU A 311 16.33 -8.45 17.74
CA GLU A 311 16.80 -7.51 18.78
C GLU A 311 15.88 -6.29 18.97
N ILE A 312 15.33 -5.75 17.89
CA ILE A 312 14.40 -4.61 17.93
C ILE A 312 13.05 -5.04 18.51
N ASP A 313 12.49 -6.18 18.09
CA ASP A 313 11.25 -6.73 18.63
C ASP A 313 11.35 -7.03 20.12
N HIS A 314 12.52 -7.47 20.61
CA HIS A 314 12.74 -7.71 22.04
C HIS A 314 12.81 -6.43 22.89
N LYS A 315 13.16 -5.29 22.28
CA LYS A 315 13.24 -3.97 22.93
C LYS A 315 11.93 -3.19 22.82
N LEU A 316 11.06 -3.58 21.90
CA LEU A 316 9.73 -3.02 21.76
C LEU A 316 8.83 -3.61 22.88
N PRO A 317 7.84 -2.85 23.38
CA PRO A 317 6.90 -3.37 24.37
C PRO A 317 6.30 -4.69 23.88
N LYS A 318 6.45 -5.76 24.68
CA LYS A 318 6.01 -7.13 24.33
C LYS A 318 4.50 -7.34 24.43
N GLU A 319 3.74 -6.28 24.68
CA GLU A 319 2.29 -6.34 24.87
C GLU A 319 1.57 -5.77 23.65
N LEU A 320 1.19 -6.67 22.74
CA LEU A 320 0.07 -6.57 21.80
C LEU A 320 -0.44 -8.00 21.53
#